data_AF-A0A7C5ZRY4-F1
#
_entry.id   AF-A0A7C5ZRY4-F1
#
_cell.length_a   1.000
_cell.length_b   1.000
_cell.length_c   1.000
_cell.angle_alpha   90.00
_cell.angle_beta   90.00
_cell.angle_gamma   90.00
#
_symmetry.space_group_name_H-M   'P 1'
#
loop_
_entity.id
_entity.type
_entity.pdbx_description
1 polymer ?
#
loop_
_entity_poly.entity_id
_entity_poly.type
_entity_poly.pdbx_seq_one_letter_code
_entity_poly.pdbx_strand_id
1 'polypeptide(L)'
;MLAEGPKTTKQLSLGLKGRPSGYAQIYSYLRLLQDCRLIYKKGKLWYIEDDVKKILPSILDPKTLKLYLAGTSTALKVLQSLPFQFPYLLSAGHYWNGKFRLPRELKFASEIFVDSGAQQFYRYFNGLDYPYSAIEYVDFAVNLGANLIATLDLPLDILTPRGLDVKAGLKKTVDYGVNIYEYAEKLGISNKVVPVLQGFDDASQWLECLDLYKDHGIQSDIWGIGSLCMTKSIKLVSSVIQQLRNELEEKKLHVFGLALNALKKVFKFIDSFDTSAWVYWAKMDGAVFVWDPLRKRFIQLQARDGKRYDTLSLMRINIQAIFSMVEDLNICKNA
;
A
#
# COMPACT_ATOMS: atom_id res chain seq x y z
N MET A 1 17.00 -10.21 22.27
CA MET A 1 17.72 -10.50 23.53
C MET A 1 17.34 -9.60 24.70
N LEU A 2 17.81 -8.33 24.78
CA LEU A 2 17.39 -7.44 25.90
C LEU A 2 15.91 -7.04 25.82
N ALA A 3 15.32 -7.09 24.62
CA ALA A 3 13.88 -6.95 24.39
C ALA A 3 13.05 -8.00 25.16
N GLU A 4 13.63 -9.17 25.43
CA GLU A 4 12.98 -10.28 26.16
C GLU A 4 13.20 -10.18 27.69
N GLY A 5 13.66 -9.02 28.17
CA GLY A 5 13.92 -8.76 29.58
C GLY A 5 15.42 -8.66 29.95
N PRO A 6 15.72 -8.36 31.22
CA PRO A 6 17.07 -8.06 31.67
C PRO A 6 18.01 -9.26 31.51
N LYS A 7 19.23 -9.02 30.98
CA LYS A 7 20.22 -10.08 30.77
C LYS A 7 21.59 -9.68 31.33
N THR A 8 22.36 -10.68 31.75
CA THR A 8 23.78 -10.50 32.07
C THR A 8 24.62 -10.44 30.80
N THR A 9 25.81 -9.84 30.86
CA THR A 9 26.76 -9.85 29.72
C THR A 9 27.08 -11.28 29.25
N LYS A 10 27.15 -12.26 30.18
CA LYS A 10 27.35 -13.69 29.84
C LYS A 10 26.19 -14.26 29.03
N GLN A 11 24.95 -13.96 29.42
CA GLN A 11 23.78 -14.39 28.66
C GLN A 11 23.74 -13.76 27.27
N LEU A 12 24.08 -12.46 27.16
CA LEU A 12 24.16 -11.78 25.87
C LEU A 12 25.27 -12.37 24.99
N SER A 13 26.44 -12.68 25.54
CA SER A 13 27.53 -13.31 24.76
C SER A 13 27.16 -14.71 24.28
N LEU A 14 26.41 -15.47 25.09
CA LEU A 14 25.93 -16.80 24.72
C LEU A 14 24.87 -16.78 23.60
N GLY A 15 24.14 -15.68 23.44
CA GLY A 15 23.16 -15.53 22.35
C GLY A 15 23.76 -15.06 21.03
N LEU A 16 24.94 -14.45 21.05
CA LEU A 16 25.65 -13.97 19.85
C LEU A 16 26.51 -15.06 19.17
N LYS A 17 26.14 -16.34 19.31
CA LYS A 17 26.88 -17.48 18.74
C LYS A 17 27.17 -17.27 17.25
N GLY A 18 28.44 -17.41 16.86
CA GLY A 18 28.90 -17.33 15.47
C GLY A 18 29.83 -16.16 15.14
N ARG A 19 30.06 -15.23 16.07
CA ARG A 19 31.11 -14.20 15.95
C ARG A 19 32.03 -14.24 17.17
N PRO A 20 33.37 -14.31 17.00
CA PRO A 20 34.31 -14.23 18.11
C PRO A 20 34.44 -12.76 18.55
N SER A 21 33.35 -12.14 18.96
CA SER A 21 33.44 -10.88 19.69
C SER A 21 33.80 -11.21 21.12
N GLY A 22 35.06 -10.95 21.50
CA GLY A 22 35.53 -11.14 22.87
C GLY A 22 34.63 -10.41 23.87
N TYR A 23 34.57 -10.90 25.10
CA TYR A 23 33.74 -10.33 26.19
C TYR A 23 33.92 -8.80 26.33
N ALA A 24 35.12 -8.29 26.06
CA ALA A 24 35.46 -6.86 26.01
C ALA A 24 34.70 -6.09 24.92
N GLN A 25 34.52 -6.66 23.74
CA GLN A 25 33.79 -6.03 22.63
C GLN A 25 32.29 -5.90 22.95
N ILE A 26 31.70 -6.92 23.57
CA ILE A 26 30.31 -6.85 24.04
C ILE A 26 30.16 -5.76 25.10
N TYR A 27 31.12 -5.66 26.03
CA TYR A 27 31.13 -4.57 27.00
C TYR A 27 31.27 -3.19 26.36
N SER A 28 32.07 -3.06 25.30
CA SER A 28 32.19 -1.83 24.53
C SER A 28 30.85 -1.42 23.91
N TYR A 29 30.15 -2.36 23.27
CA TYR A 29 28.80 -2.09 22.73
C TYR A 29 27.79 -1.74 23.82
N LEU A 30 27.79 -2.45 24.94
CA LEU A 30 26.86 -2.17 26.04
C LEU A 30 27.15 -0.80 26.68
N ARG A 31 28.42 -0.40 26.78
CA ARG A 31 28.77 0.97 27.21
C ARG A 31 28.28 1.99 26.19
N LEU A 32 28.51 1.79 24.90
CA LEU A 32 28.02 2.70 23.87
C LEU A 32 26.48 2.87 23.94
N LEU A 33 25.75 1.77 24.06
CA LEU A 33 24.29 1.79 24.22
C LEU A 33 23.87 2.50 25.52
N GLN A 34 24.64 2.34 26.60
CA GLN A 34 24.40 3.01 27.87
C GLN A 34 24.69 4.51 27.80
N ASP A 35 25.77 4.92 27.12
CA ASP A 35 26.16 6.31 26.90
C ASP A 35 25.11 7.03 26.03
N CYS A 36 24.51 6.31 25.08
CA CYS A 36 23.36 6.77 24.30
C CYS A 36 22.03 6.73 25.07
N ARG A 37 22.02 6.37 26.35
CA ARG A 37 20.81 6.22 27.20
C ARG A 37 19.76 5.29 26.59
N LEU A 38 20.20 4.20 25.97
CA LEU A 38 19.30 3.17 25.43
C LEU A 38 19.10 2.01 26.42
N ILE A 39 20.12 1.76 27.23
CA ILE A 39 20.13 0.72 28.26
C ILE A 39 20.76 1.28 29.53
N TYR A 40 20.48 0.65 30.67
CA TYR A 40 21.19 0.91 31.92
C TYR A 40 21.61 -0.40 32.58
N LYS A 41 22.58 -0.30 33.50
CA LYS A 41 23.10 -1.44 34.26
C LYS A 41 22.67 -1.35 35.71
N LYS A 42 22.08 -2.41 36.25
CA LYS A 42 21.80 -2.57 37.69
C LYS A 42 22.38 -3.90 38.17
N GLY A 43 23.46 -3.83 38.93
CA GLY A 43 24.23 -5.01 39.35
C GLY A 43 24.89 -5.71 38.15
N LYS A 44 24.60 -7.01 37.97
CA LYS A 44 25.12 -7.82 36.85
C LYS A 44 24.22 -7.79 35.60
N LEU A 45 23.05 -7.16 35.70
CA LEU A 45 22.02 -7.16 34.66
C LEU A 45 22.01 -5.84 33.90
N TRP A 46 21.77 -5.95 32.60
CA TRP A 46 21.47 -4.84 31.71
C TRP A 46 19.98 -4.79 31.43
N TYR A 47 19.44 -3.59 31.39
CA TYR A 47 18.02 -3.29 31.23
C TYR A 47 17.87 -2.31 30.07
N ILE A 48 16.78 -2.41 29.32
CA ILE A 48 16.39 -1.36 28.37
C ILE A 48 15.71 -0.24 29.15
N GLU A 49 16.02 1.00 28.82
CA GLU A 49 15.32 2.17 29.36
C GLU A 49 13.82 2.10 29.04
N ASP A 50 12.95 2.54 29.95
CA ASP A 50 11.50 2.36 29.78
C ASP A 50 10.97 3.12 28.56
N ASP A 51 11.53 4.29 28.23
CA ASP A 51 11.19 5.02 27.02
C ASP A 51 11.67 4.31 25.75
N VAL A 52 12.79 3.59 25.82
CA VAL A 52 13.26 2.76 24.71
C VAL A 52 12.37 1.53 24.54
N LYS A 53 11.89 0.91 25.62
CA LYS A 53 10.93 -0.21 25.53
C LYS A 53 9.66 0.19 24.79
N LYS A 54 9.17 1.43 24.99
CA LYS A 54 7.97 1.93 24.30
C LYS A 54 8.17 2.02 22.79
N ILE A 55 9.37 2.38 22.32
CA ILE A 55 9.68 2.51 20.88
C ILE A 55 10.29 1.24 20.27
N LEU A 56 10.70 0.27 21.09
CA LEU A 56 11.39 -0.94 20.65
C LEU A 56 10.61 -1.76 19.63
N PRO A 57 9.27 -1.95 19.77
CA PRO A 57 8.48 -2.62 18.72
C PRO A 57 8.61 -1.92 17.37
N SER A 58 8.55 -0.59 17.35
CA SER A 58 8.72 0.21 16.12
C SER A 58 10.13 0.16 15.54
N ILE A 59 11.16 -0.11 16.36
CA ILE A 59 12.55 -0.29 15.89
C ILE A 59 12.74 -1.70 15.33
N LEU A 60 12.17 -2.72 15.98
CA LEU A 60 12.36 -4.12 15.62
C LEU A 60 11.45 -4.56 14.46
N ASP A 61 10.26 -3.99 14.37
CA ASP A 61 9.26 -4.22 13.33
C ASP A 61 8.68 -2.86 12.89
N PRO A 62 9.48 -2.04 12.17
CA PRO A 62 9.03 -0.73 11.74
C PRO A 62 7.78 -0.84 10.87
N LYS A 63 6.78 0.01 11.16
CA LYS A 63 5.60 0.15 10.30
C LYS A 63 6.08 0.70 8.95
N THR A 64 6.27 -0.18 7.98
CA THR A 64 6.73 0.18 6.63
C THR A 64 5.55 0.40 5.70
N LEU A 65 5.65 1.45 4.91
CA LEU A 65 4.80 1.72 3.77
C LEU A 65 5.07 0.66 2.70
N LYS A 66 4.04 -0.12 2.38
CA LYS A 66 4.07 -1.11 1.30
C LYS A 66 3.62 -0.48 -0.03
N LEU A 67 4.39 -0.71 -1.09
CA LEU A 67 4.07 -0.30 -2.45
C LEU A 67 3.54 -1.50 -3.25
N TYR A 68 2.40 -1.33 -3.90
CA TYR A 68 1.93 -2.21 -4.96
C TYR A 68 2.22 -1.57 -6.32
N LEU A 69 2.97 -2.25 -7.19
CA LEU A 69 3.12 -1.80 -8.57
C LEU A 69 1.87 -2.19 -9.36
N ALA A 70 1.23 -1.21 -10.01
CA ALA A 70 0.10 -1.45 -10.90
C ALA A 70 0.57 -1.32 -12.36
N GLY A 71 0.13 -2.23 -13.23
CA GLY A 71 0.41 -2.15 -14.66
C GLY A 71 -0.02 -3.36 -15.46
N THR A 72 -0.35 -3.16 -16.74
CA THR A 72 -0.83 -4.23 -17.64
C THR A 72 -0.10 -4.26 -18.99
N SER A 73 -0.33 -5.32 -19.76
CA SER A 73 0.23 -5.49 -21.11
C SER A 73 1.76 -5.39 -21.14
N THR A 74 2.33 -4.40 -21.83
CA THR A 74 3.79 -4.16 -21.91
C THR A 74 4.45 -4.00 -20.54
N ALA A 75 3.73 -3.45 -19.56
CA ALA A 75 4.20 -3.31 -18.19
C ALA A 75 4.55 -4.69 -17.57
N LEU A 76 3.76 -5.72 -17.85
CA LEU A 76 4.01 -7.08 -17.32
C LEU A 76 5.36 -7.64 -17.80
N LYS A 77 5.79 -7.33 -19.03
CA LYS A 77 7.12 -7.75 -19.52
C LYS A 77 8.24 -7.11 -18.72
N VAL A 78 8.05 -5.85 -18.31
CA VAL A 78 9.02 -5.15 -17.46
C VAL A 78 9.05 -5.79 -16.07
N LEU A 79 7.88 -5.98 -15.45
CA LEU A 79 7.73 -6.59 -14.14
C LEU A 79 8.35 -8.00 -14.09
N GLN A 80 8.11 -8.83 -15.10
CA GLN A 80 8.71 -10.17 -15.24
C GLN A 80 10.24 -10.15 -15.41
N SER A 81 10.81 -9.03 -15.89
CA SER A 81 12.26 -8.90 -16.10
C SER A 81 13.01 -8.40 -14.89
N LEU A 82 12.32 -8.02 -13.81
CA LEU A 82 12.97 -7.55 -12.58
C LEU A 82 13.57 -8.75 -11.82
N PRO A 83 14.75 -8.57 -11.19
CA PRO A 83 15.46 -9.67 -10.54
C PRO A 83 14.93 -10.02 -9.14
N PHE A 84 13.80 -9.46 -8.72
CA PHE A 84 13.20 -9.65 -7.41
C PHE A 84 11.67 -9.63 -7.51
N GLN A 85 11.01 -10.22 -6.51
CA GLN A 85 9.56 -10.18 -6.38
C GLN A 85 9.08 -8.96 -5.60
N PHE A 86 7.85 -8.53 -5.85
CA PHE A 86 7.25 -7.36 -5.19
C PHE A 86 5.71 -7.47 -5.14
N PRO A 87 5.04 -6.70 -4.24
CA PRO A 87 3.59 -6.64 -4.22
C PRO A 87 3.04 -6.03 -5.52
N TYR A 88 2.02 -6.67 -6.08
CA TYR A 88 1.47 -6.31 -7.38
C TYR A 88 -0.04 -6.08 -7.27
N LEU A 89 -0.51 -4.95 -7.81
CA LEU A 89 -1.94 -4.67 -7.94
C LEU A 89 -2.40 -5.08 -9.35
N LEU A 90 -3.29 -6.07 -9.40
CA LEU A 90 -3.95 -6.51 -10.62
C LEU A 90 -5.32 -5.85 -10.72
N SER A 91 -5.53 -5.02 -11.74
CA SER A 91 -6.88 -4.51 -12.02
C SER A 91 -7.66 -5.51 -12.88
N ALA A 92 -8.71 -6.10 -12.30
CA ALA A 92 -9.48 -7.19 -12.90
C ALA A 92 -10.15 -6.78 -14.22
N GLY A 93 -10.43 -5.48 -14.39
CA GLY A 93 -11.09 -5.01 -15.60
C GLY A 93 -10.32 -5.24 -16.89
N HIS A 94 -8.99 -5.33 -16.84
CA HIS A 94 -8.18 -5.69 -18.01
C HIS A 94 -8.30 -7.17 -18.43
N TYR A 95 -8.90 -8.00 -17.59
CA TYR A 95 -9.01 -9.45 -17.77
C TYR A 95 -10.43 -9.90 -18.12
N TRP A 96 -11.37 -8.96 -18.23
CA TRP A 96 -12.74 -9.23 -18.63
C TRP A 96 -12.95 -8.97 -20.13
N ASN A 97 -13.50 -9.96 -20.84
CA ASN A 97 -13.99 -9.80 -22.21
C ASN A 97 -15.26 -10.62 -22.49
N GLY A 98 -16.23 -10.49 -21.58
CA GLY A 98 -17.45 -11.33 -21.53
C GLY A 98 -17.28 -12.55 -20.62
N LYS A 99 -16.04 -12.89 -20.27
CA LYS A 99 -15.68 -13.75 -19.14
C LYS A 99 -14.30 -13.36 -18.62
N PHE A 100 -14.01 -13.68 -17.37
CA PHE A 100 -12.66 -13.50 -16.83
C PHE A 100 -11.68 -14.47 -17.49
N ARG A 101 -10.49 -13.96 -17.82
CA ARG A 101 -9.36 -14.75 -18.30
C ARG A 101 -8.22 -14.59 -17.32
N LEU A 102 -7.68 -15.71 -16.83
CA LEU A 102 -6.52 -15.65 -15.98
C LEU A 102 -5.32 -15.06 -16.75
N PRO A 103 -4.54 -14.16 -16.13
CA PRO A 103 -3.26 -13.76 -16.68
C PRO A 103 -2.34 -14.96 -16.86
N ARG A 104 -1.31 -14.78 -17.70
CA ARG A 104 -0.16 -15.68 -17.63
C ARG A 104 0.49 -15.59 -16.25
N GLU A 105 1.30 -16.58 -15.94
CA GLU A 105 2.02 -16.74 -14.68
C GLU A 105 2.60 -15.42 -14.10
N LEU A 106 2.23 -15.10 -12.86
CA LEU A 106 2.62 -13.90 -12.14
C LEU A 106 3.79 -14.18 -11.19
N LYS A 107 4.82 -14.93 -11.62
CA LYS A 107 5.99 -15.32 -10.79
C LYS A 107 6.74 -14.15 -10.15
N PHE A 108 6.61 -12.94 -10.71
CA PHE A 108 7.22 -11.73 -10.18
C PHE A 108 6.48 -11.16 -8.96
N ALA A 109 5.22 -11.55 -8.74
CA ALA A 109 4.43 -11.03 -7.62
C ALA A 109 4.77 -11.81 -6.35
N SER A 110 5.22 -11.10 -5.31
CA SER A 110 5.33 -11.68 -3.95
C SER A 110 3.96 -11.72 -3.26
N GLU A 111 3.06 -10.83 -3.68
CA GLU A 111 1.70 -10.69 -3.19
C GLU A 111 0.83 -10.15 -4.33
N ILE A 112 -0.37 -10.70 -4.50
CA ILE A 112 -1.35 -10.27 -5.50
C ILE A 112 -2.53 -9.62 -4.77
N PHE A 113 -2.75 -8.34 -5.06
CA PHE A 113 -3.94 -7.60 -4.64
C PHE A 113 -4.79 -7.33 -5.88
N VAL A 114 -6.03 -7.84 -5.90
CA VAL A 114 -6.96 -7.65 -7.02
C VAL A 114 -7.83 -6.42 -6.77
N ASP A 115 -7.77 -5.48 -7.70
CA ASP A 115 -8.66 -4.32 -7.81
C ASP A 115 -9.84 -4.64 -8.76
N SER A 116 -11.02 -4.06 -8.50
CA SER A 116 -12.23 -4.24 -9.31
C SER A 116 -12.03 -3.75 -10.74
N GLY A 117 -11.23 -2.69 -10.92
CA GLY A 117 -11.10 -2.01 -12.20
C GLY A 117 -12.31 -1.15 -12.56
N ALA A 118 -12.98 -0.58 -11.55
CA ALA A 118 -14.09 0.37 -11.73
C ALA A 118 -13.75 1.50 -12.71
N GLN A 119 -12.51 2.01 -12.64
CA GLN A 119 -12.03 3.09 -13.51
C GLN A 119 -11.88 2.67 -14.98
N GLN A 120 -11.76 1.38 -15.28
CA GLN A 120 -11.76 0.87 -16.65
C GLN A 120 -13.20 0.73 -17.18
N PHE A 121 -14.15 0.42 -16.30
CA PHE A 121 -15.55 0.16 -16.68
C PHE A 121 -16.47 1.35 -16.60
N TYR A 122 -16.09 2.50 -16.03
CA TYR A 122 -17.03 3.62 -15.92
C TYR A 122 -17.61 4.09 -17.26
N ARG A 123 -16.95 3.81 -18.40
CA ARG A 123 -17.46 4.09 -19.75
C ARG A 123 -18.40 3.02 -20.30
N TYR A 124 -18.38 1.83 -19.71
CA TYR A 124 -19.09 0.63 -20.15
C TYR A 124 -20.16 0.17 -19.15
N PHE A 125 -20.34 0.89 -18.03
CA PHE A 125 -21.43 0.58 -17.11
C PHE A 125 -22.77 0.67 -17.83
N ASN A 126 -23.58 -0.38 -17.68
CA ASN A 126 -24.99 -0.31 -18.04
C ASN A 126 -25.73 0.30 -16.84
N GLY A 127 -25.82 1.62 -16.81
CA GLY A 127 -26.23 2.35 -15.61
C GLY A 127 -25.10 2.39 -14.58
N LEU A 128 -25.29 1.74 -13.43
CA LEU A 128 -24.30 1.63 -12.35
C LEU A 128 -23.78 0.19 -12.17
N ASP A 129 -24.15 -0.71 -13.07
CA ASP A 129 -23.86 -2.13 -12.94
C ASP A 129 -22.56 -2.52 -13.65
N TYR A 130 -21.74 -3.31 -12.95
CA TYR A 130 -20.57 -3.95 -13.51
C TYR A 130 -20.98 -4.98 -14.57
N PRO A 131 -20.11 -5.25 -15.56
CA PRO A 131 -20.40 -6.25 -16.58
C PRO A 131 -20.26 -7.70 -16.07
N TYR A 132 -19.96 -7.90 -14.78
CA TYR A 132 -19.81 -9.17 -14.11
C TYR A 132 -20.40 -9.11 -12.70
N SER A 133 -20.74 -10.26 -12.15
CA SER A 133 -21.26 -10.41 -10.80
C SER A 133 -20.17 -10.42 -9.73
N ALA A 134 -20.57 -10.20 -8.47
CA ALA A 134 -19.71 -10.36 -7.30
C ALA A 134 -19.08 -11.76 -7.23
N ILE A 135 -19.86 -12.80 -7.54
CA ILE A 135 -19.41 -14.20 -7.54
C ILE A 135 -18.31 -14.42 -8.56
N GLU A 136 -18.53 -14.03 -9.82
CA GLU A 136 -17.54 -14.19 -10.89
C GLU A 136 -16.22 -13.48 -10.56
N TYR A 137 -16.31 -12.29 -9.94
CA TYR A 137 -15.15 -11.51 -9.55
C TYR A 137 -14.35 -12.17 -8.40
N VAL A 138 -15.04 -12.64 -7.35
CA VAL A 138 -14.38 -13.35 -6.24
C VAL A 138 -13.78 -14.67 -6.71
N ASP A 139 -14.51 -15.45 -7.50
CA ASP A 139 -14.01 -16.71 -8.06
C ASP A 139 -12.78 -16.46 -8.94
N PHE A 140 -12.78 -15.39 -9.74
CA PHE A 140 -11.59 -14.98 -10.50
C PHE A 140 -10.40 -14.69 -9.58
N ALA A 141 -10.59 -13.90 -8.53
CA ALA A 141 -9.52 -13.55 -7.59
C ALA A 141 -9.00 -14.78 -6.82
N VAL A 142 -9.89 -15.71 -6.43
CA VAL A 142 -9.51 -16.96 -5.77
C VAL A 142 -8.70 -17.86 -6.71
N ASN A 143 -9.17 -18.05 -7.94
CA ASN A 143 -8.47 -18.85 -8.95
C ASN A 143 -7.10 -18.27 -9.33
N LEU A 144 -6.96 -16.95 -9.24
CA LEU A 144 -5.68 -16.26 -9.41
C LEU A 144 -4.70 -16.51 -8.24
N GLY A 145 -5.19 -16.94 -7.08
CA GLY A 145 -4.41 -17.05 -5.86
C GLY A 145 -4.22 -15.69 -5.16
N ALA A 146 -5.19 -14.78 -5.25
CA ALA A 146 -5.10 -13.46 -4.64
C ALA A 146 -4.88 -13.54 -3.12
N ASN A 147 -4.03 -12.63 -2.64
CA ASN A 147 -3.79 -12.41 -1.22
C ASN A 147 -4.80 -11.41 -0.65
N LEU A 148 -5.17 -10.41 -1.44
CA LEU A 148 -6.13 -9.37 -1.10
C LEU A 148 -7.10 -9.14 -2.27
N ILE A 149 -8.35 -8.82 -1.94
CA ILE A 149 -9.44 -8.64 -2.91
C ILE A 149 -10.19 -7.35 -2.55
N ALA A 150 -10.06 -6.31 -3.37
CA ALA A 150 -10.82 -5.08 -3.17
C ALA A 150 -12.31 -5.35 -3.47
N THR A 151 -13.21 -4.75 -2.70
CA THR A 151 -14.64 -4.81 -3.07
C THR A 151 -14.90 -4.05 -4.36
N LEU A 152 -15.98 -4.40 -5.06
CA LEU A 152 -16.47 -3.58 -6.16
C LEU A 152 -16.96 -2.23 -5.61
N ASP A 153 -16.81 -1.18 -6.41
CA ASP A 153 -16.97 0.20 -5.96
C ASP A 153 -17.37 1.13 -7.12
N LEU A 154 -17.72 2.37 -6.81
CA LEU A 154 -17.99 3.40 -7.80
C LEU A 154 -16.98 4.54 -7.68
N PRO A 155 -16.25 4.91 -8.76
CA PRO A 155 -15.30 6.01 -8.72
C PRO A 155 -16.04 7.36 -8.73
N LEU A 156 -16.39 7.85 -7.55
CA LEU A 156 -17.21 9.05 -7.35
C LEU A 156 -16.50 10.33 -7.80
N ASP A 157 -15.17 10.35 -7.81
CA ASP A 157 -14.38 11.42 -8.43
C ASP A 157 -14.60 11.56 -9.95
N ILE A 158 -15.11 10.51 -10.61
CA ILE A 158 -15.47 10.50 -12.03
C ILE A 158 -16.98 10.62 -12.24
N LEU A 159 -17.77 9.91 -11.44
CA LEU A 159 -19.22 9.78 -11.66
C LEU A 159 -20.02 10.95 -11.10
N THR A 160 -19.61 11.54 -9.97
CA THR A 160 -20.32 12.70 -9.40
C THR A 160 -20.30 13.90 -10.34
N PRO A 161 -19.16 14.27 -10.97
CA PRO A 161 -19.14 15.30 -12.01
C PRO A 161 -20.01 14.99 -13.24
N ARG A 162 -20.46 13.74 -13.40
CA ARG A 162 -21.34 13.28 -14.49
C ARG A 162 -22.81 13.19 -14.06
N GLY A 163 -23.14 13.63 -12.85
CA GLY A 163 -24.51 13.72 -12.34
C GLY A 163 -24.94 12.60 -11.42
N LEU A 164 -24.04 11.69 -10.99
CA LEU A 164 -24.36 10.75 -9.92
C LEU A 164 -24.41 11.49 -8.58
N ASP A 165 -25.49 11.31 -7.83
CA ASP A 165 -25.56 11.79 -6.45
C ASP A 165 -24.57 11.04 -5.56
N VAL A 166 -23.85 11.77 -4.70
CA VAL A 166 -22.80 11.20 -3.83
C VAL A 166 -23.39 10.13 -2.93
N LYS A 167 -24.51 10.39 -2.25
CA LYS A 167 -25.11 9.43 -1.30
C LYS A 167 -25.59 8.17 -2.01
N ALA A 168 -26.21 8.31 -3.18
CA ALA A 168 -26.57 7.17 -4.01
C ALA A 168 -25.33 6.34 -4.41
N GLY A 169 -24.22 7.01 -4.75
CA GLY A 169 -22.95 6.37 -5.08
C GLY A 169 -22.31 5.63 -3.89
N LEU A 170 -22.35 6.22 -2.69
CA LEU A 170 -21.87 5.59 -1.45
C LEU A 170 -22.68 4.33 -1.14
N LYS A 171 -24.00 4.44 -1.16
CA LYS A 171 -24.89 3.30 -0.89
C LYS A 171 -24.65 2.15 -1.86
N LYS A 172 -24.58 2.44 -3.17
CA LYS A 172 -24.33 1.40 -4.19
C LYS A 172 -22.94 0.78 -4.06
N THR A 173 -21.92 1.54 -3.65
CA THR A 173 -20.58 1.02 -3.31
C THR A 173 -20.65 0.05 -2.13
N VAL A 174 -21.37 0.41 -1.08
CA VAL A 174 -21.55 -0.47 0.09
C VAL A 174 -22.33 -1.72 -0.28
N ASP A 175 -23.43 -1.61 -1.02
CA ASP A 175 -24.21 -2.75 -1.53
C ASP A 175 -23.31 -3.74 -2.28
N TYR A 176 -22.41 -3.22 -3.13
CA TYR A 176 -21.41 -4.06 -3.81
C TYR A 176 -20.46 -4.75 -2.86
N GLY A 177 -19.89 -4.01 -1.91
CA GLY A 177 -18.97 -4.59 -0.94
C GLY A 177 -19.61 -5.62 -0.01
N VAL A 178 -20.87 -5.42 0.38
CA VAL A 178 -21.66 -6.40 1.15
C VAL A 178 -21.83 -7.70 0.37
N ASN A 179 -22.24 -7.63 -0.90
CA ASN A 179 -22.39 -8.82 -1.74
C ASN A 179 -21.07 -9.60 -1.89
N ILE A 180 -19.94 -8.89 -2.03
CA ILE A 180 -18.60 -9.50 -2.07
C ILE A 180 -18.25 -10.16 -0.74
N TYR A 181 -18.48 -9.45 0.37
CA TYR A 181 -18.13 -9.91 1.71
C TYR A 181 -18.93 -11.15 2.10
N GLU A 182 -20.26 -11.16 1.91
CA GLU A 182 -21.12 -12.30 2.20
C GLU A 182 -20.72 -13.56 1.41
N TYR A 183 -20.34 -13.39 0.14
CA TYR A 183 -19.86 -14.51 -0.67
C TYR A 183 -18.48 -14.99 -0.20
N ALA A 184 -17.57 -14.07 0.14
CA ALA A 184 -16.26 -14.40 0.68
C ALA A 184 -16.34 -15.10 2.05
N GLU A 185 -17.32 -14.75 2.90
CA GLU A 185 -17.59 -15.45 4.16
C GLU A 185 -18.02 -16.89 3.93
N LYS A 186 -18.92 -17.15 2.97
CA LYS A 186 -19.32 -18.52 2.59
C LYS A 186 -18.14 -19.38 2.13
N LEU A 187 -17.14 -18.75 1.53
CA LEU A 187 -15.89 -19.40 1.09
C LEU A 187 -14.81 -19.46 2.17
N GLY A 188 -15.02 -18.85 3.35
CA GLY A 188 -14.04 -18.80 4.43
C GLY A 188 -12.81 -17.93 4.15
N ILE A 189 -12.95 -16.92 3.28
CA ILE A 189 -11.85 -16.03 2.84
C ILE A 189 -12.13 -14.55 3.09
N SER A 190 -13.10 -14.21 3.96
CA SER A 190 -13.45 -12.82 4.29
C SER A 190 -12.26 -12.00 4.80
N ASN A 191 -11.27 -12.64 5.44
CA ASN A 191 -10.02 -12.02 5.87
C ASN A 191 -9.13 -11.51 4.72
N LYS A 192 -9.41 -11.89 3.46
CA LYS A 192 -8.73 -11.38 2.27
C LYS A 192 -9.46 -10.20 1.64
N VAL A 193 -10.70 -9.92 2.03
CA VAL A 193 -11.52 -8.86 1.43
C VAL A 193 -11.08 -7.51 2.01
N VAL A 194 -10.95 -6.53 1.13
CA VAL A 194 -10.61 -5.15 1.46
C VAL A 194 -11.78 -4.25 1.04
N PRO A 195 -12.69 -3.89 1.96
CA PRO A 195 -13.76 -2.95 1.65
C PRO A 195 -13.18 -1.60 1.21
N VAL A 196 -13.72 -1.05 0.13
CA VAL A 196 -13.25 0.20 -0.47
C VAL A 196 -14.17 1.35 -0.08
N LEU A 197 -13.63 2.28 0.70
CA LEU A 197 -14.29 3.52 1.10
C LEU A 197 -14.26 4.52 -0.05
N GLN A 198 -15.42 5.12 -0.32
CA GLN A 198 -15.60 6.09 -1.39
C GLN A 198 -16.07 7.45 -0.85
N GLY A 199 -15.87 8.48 -1.65
CA GLY A 199 -16.26 9.86 -1.37
C GLY A 199 -15.85 10.76 -2.55
N PHE A 200 -16.16 12.05 -2.48
CA PHE A 200 -15.94 12.98 -3.58
C PHE A 200 -15.11 14.21 -3.17
N ASP A 201 -15.68 15.11 -2.37
CA ASP A 201 -15.11 16.44 -2.12
C ASP A 201 -15.03 16.83 -0.64
N ASP A 202 -15.64 16.05 0.25
CA ASP A 202 -15.57 16.24 1.69
C ASP A 202 -15.20 14.95 2.42
N ALA A 203 -14.31 15.04 3.41
CA ALA A 203 -13.81 13.88 4.14
C ALA A 203 -14.89 13.12 4.91
N SER A 204 -15.97 13.79 5.34
CA SER A 204 -17.11 13.16 6.00
C SER A 204 -17.80 12.13 5.11
N GLN A 205 -17.70 12.21 3.79
CA GLN A 205 -18.30 11.25 2.85
C GLN A 205 -17.61 9.88 2.95
N TRP A 206 -16.29 9.84 3.17
CA TRP A 206 -15.59 8.58 3.40
C TRP A 206 -15.92 7.98 4.77
N LEU A 207 -16.18 8.82 5.78
CA LEU A 207 -16.66 8.37 7.09
C LEU A 207 -18.10 7.84 7.00
N GLU A 208 -18.98 8.50 6.25
CA GLU A 208 -20.34 8.01 5.96
C GLU A 208 -20.28 6.65 5.25
N CYS A 209 -19.38 6.48 4.28
CA CYS A 209 -19.16 5.19 3.62
C CYS A 209 -18.71 4.10 4.61
N LEU A 210 -17.81 4.45 5.53
CA LEU A 210 -17.33 3.53 6.57
C LEU A 210 -18.46 3.12 7.53
N ASP A 211 -19.27 4.08 7.97
CA ASP A 211 -20.40 3.82 8.86
C ASP A 211 -21.43 2.91 8.19
N LEU A 212 -21.73 3.13 6.90
CA LEU A 212 -22.59 2.23 6.12
C LEU A 212 -22.04 0.80 6.10
N TYR A 213 -20.74 0.60 5.90
CA TYR A 213 -20.15 -0.75 5.98
C TYR A 213 -20.28 -1.35 7.40
N LYS A 214 -20.03 -0.55 8.45
CA LYS A 214 -20.17 -1.00 9.85
C LYS A 214 -21.61 -1.38 10.21
N ASP A 215 -22.60 -0.66 9.69
CA ASP A 215 -24.02 -0.95 9.88
C ASP A 215 -24.42 -2.32 9.31
N HIS A 216 -23.72 -2.78 8.27
CA HIS A 216 -23.84 -4.14 7.73
C HIS A 216 -23.01 -5.18 8.49
N GLY A 217 -22.38 -4.83 9.60
CA GLY A 217 -21.56 -5.72 10.42
C GLY A 217 -20.20 -6.04 9.82
N ILE A 218 -19.77 -5.34 8.75
CA ILE A 218 -18.51 -5.63 8.08
C ILE A 218 -17.35 -5.12 8.93
N GLN A 219 -16.52 -6.06 9.35
CA GLN A 219 -15.27 -5.80 10.05
C GLN A 219 -14.11 -6.26 9.17
N SER A 220 -13.15 -5.37 8.94
CA SER A 220 -11.95 -5.66 8.18
C SER A 220 -10.71 -5.15 8.91
N ASP A 221 -9.62 -5.90 8.77
CA ASP A 221 -8.29 -5.51 9.25
C ASP A 221 -7.58 -4.54 8.30
N ILE A 222 -8.09 -4.42 7.07
CA ILE A 222 -7.58 -3.51 6.05
C ILE A 222 -8.74 -2.85 5.31
N TRP A 223 -8.62 -1.54 5.11
CA TRP A 223 -9.58 -0.73 4.38
C TRP A 223 -8.90 -0.07 3.19
N GLY A 224 -9.59 -0.10 2.07
CA GLY A 224 -9.19 0.59 0.85
C GLY A 224 -9.78 1.99 0.81
N ILE A 225 -9.06 2.94 0.25
CA ILE A 225 -9.52 4.33 0.06
C ILE A 225 -9.50 4.64 -1.44
N GLY A 226 -10.69 4.75 -2.02
CA GLY A 226 -10.92 5.08 -3.42
C GLY A 226 -11.20 6.58 -3.67
N SER A 227 -11.40 6.94 -4.94
CA SER A 227 -11.70 8.30 -5.43
C SER A 227 -10.71 9.41 -5.03
N LEU A 228 -9.48 9.04 -4.64
CA LEU A 228 -8.39 9.99 -4.42
C LEU A 228 -7.36 10.01 -5.57
N CYS A 229 -7.55 9.18 -6.59
CA CYS A 229 -6.61 9.07 -7.72
C CYS A 229 -6.63 10.34 -8.59
N MET A 230 -7.82 10.87 -8.91
CA MET A 230 -7.96 12.02 -9.81
C MET A 230 -7.98 13.38 -9.08
N THR A 231 -8.00 13.39 -7.75
CA THR A 231 -8.07 14.64 -6.99
C THR A 231 -6.76 15.41 -7.07
N LYS A 232 -6.86 16.71 -7.38
CA LYS A 232 -5.72 17.64 -7.34
C LYS A 232 -5.53 18.25 -5.94
N SER A 233 -6.51 18.08 -5.05
CA SER A 233 -6.50 18.70 -3.74
C SER A 233 -5.72 17.84 -2.74
N ILE A 234 -4.44 18.18 -2.56
CA ILE A 234 -3.60 17.57 -1.50
C ILE A 234 -4.22 17.80 -0.11
N LYS A 235 -4.92 18.92 0.08
CA LYS A 235 -5.64 19.23 1.32
C LYS A 235 -6.75 18.22 1.58
N LEU A 236 -7.56 17.90 0.57
CA LEU A 236 -8.62 16.89 0.69
C LEU A 236 -8.02 15.52 1.00
N VAL A 237 -7.03 15.06 0.24
CA VAL A 237 -6.33 13.78 0.48
C VAL A 237 -5.82 13.69 1.92
N SER A 238 -5.18 14.77 2.41
CA SER A 238 -4.66 14.81 3.77
C SER A 238 -5.77 14.79 4.81
N SER A 239 -6.88 15.48 4.57
CA SER A 239 -8.04 15.50 5.47
C SER A 239 -8.68 14.12 5.58
N VAL A 240 -9.00 13.50 4.43
CA VAL A 240 -9.61 12.16 4.34
C VAL A 240 -8.78 11.13 5.10
N ILE A 241 -7.48 11.05 4.78
CA ILE A 241 -6.60 10.04 5.37
C ILE A 241 -6.41 10.26 6.88
N GLN A 242 -6.30 11.49 7.35
CA GLN A 242 -6.16 11.76 8.79
C GLN A 242 -7.42 11.41 9.56
N GLN A 243 -8.60 11.77 9.04
CA GLN A 243 -9.87 11.45 9.67
C GLN A 243 -10.09 9.94 9.72
N LEU A 244 -9.85 9.23 8.61
CA LEU A 244 -9.93 7.77 8.58
C LEU A 244 -8.91 7.10 9.50
N ARG A 245 -7.68 7.61 9.59
CA ARG A 245 -6.69 7.08 10.53
C ARG A 245 -7.14 7.25 11.99
N ASN A 246 -7.74 8.39 12.33
CA ASN A 246 -8.25 8.61 13.68
C ASN A 246 -9.40 7.64 14.01
N GLU A 247 -10.29 7.41 13.05
CA GLU A 247 -11.46 6.54 13.22
C GLU A 247 -11.13 5.04 13.21
N LEU A 248 -10.15 4.63 12.39
CA LEU A 248 -9.78 3.23 12.19
C LEU A 248 -8.56 2.80 13.02
N GLU A 249 -7.93 3.72 13.75
CA GLU A 249 -6.80 3.52 14.66
C GLU A 249 -5.73 2.55 14.12
N GLU A 250 -5.74 1.28 14.55
CA GLU A 250 -4.75 0.25 14.21
C GLU A 250 -5.07 -0.55 12.93
N LYS A 251 -6.25 -0.34 12.31
CA LYS A 251 -6.56 -1.01 11.04
C LYS A 251 -5.66 -0.49 9.92
N LYS A 252 -5.34 -1.36 8.97
CA LYS A 252 -4.48 -1.00 7.84
C LYS A 252 -5.24 -0.15 6.83
N LEU A 253 -4.59 0.86 6.28
CA LEU A 253 -5.13 1.69 5.21
C LEU A 253 -4.33 1.49 3.93
N HIS A 254 -5.02 1.12 2.86
CA HIS A 254 -4.53 1.11 1.49
C HIS A 254 -5.13 2.26 0.70
N VAL A 255 -4.32 3.06 0.00
CA VAL A 255 -4.83 4.15 -0.84
C VAL A 255 -4.64 3.81 -2.31
N PHE A 256 -5.75 3.74 -3.05
CA PHE A 256 -5.72 3.38 -4.45
C PHE A 256 -5.29 4.54 -5.35
N GLY A 257 -4.34 4.29 -6.25
CA GLY A 257 -3.90 5.24 -7.28
C GLY A 257 -3.36 6.57 -6.77
N LEU A 258 -2.81 6.60 -5.54
CA LEU A 258 -2.42 7.85 -4.90
C LEU A 258 -1.36 8.61 -5.69
N ALA A 259 -1.63 9.89 -5.99
CA ALA A 259 -0.65 10.77 -6.61
C ALA A 259 0.62 10.86 -5.74
N LEU A 260 1.79 10.61 -6.33
CA LEU A 260 3.06 10.56 -5.59
C LEU A 260 3.40 11.87 -4.87
N ASN A 261 2.91 13.01 -5.37
CA ASN A 261 3.07 14.29 -4.67
C ASN A 261 2.24 14.37 -3.38
N ALA A 262 1.03 13.79 -3.38
CA ALA A 262 0.18 13.71 -2.20
C ALA A 262 0.72 12.68 -1.20
N LEU A 263 1.26 11.54 -1.69
CA LEU A 263 1.88 10.51 -0.84
C LEU A 263 2.89 11.10 0.15
N LYS A 264 3.75 12.03 -0.28
CA LYS A 264 4.75 12.68 0.57
C LYS A 264 4.17 13.41 1.78
N LYS A 265 2.88 13.75 1.75
CA LYS A 265 2.17 14.42 2.86
C LYS A 265 1.48 13.44 3.79
N VAL A 266 1.14 12.25 3.30
CA VAL A 266 0.23 11.33 4.00
C VAL A 266 0.83 9.96 4.31
N PHE A 267 2.04 9.65 3.83
CA PHE A 267 2.69 8.35 4.00
C PHE A 267 2.80 7.89 5.47
N LYS A 268 2.84 8.82 6.43
CA LYS A 268 2.88 8.50 7.86
C LYS A 268 1.57 7.88 8.36
N PHE A 269 0.45 8.18 7.71
CA PHE A 269 -0.91 7.78 8.15
C PHE A 269 -1.46 6.56 7.41
N ILE A 270 -0.75 6.02 6.43
CA ILE A 270 -1.20 4.86 5.63
C ILE A 270 -0.20 3.71 5.71
N ASP A 271 -0.66 2.52 5.37
CA ASP A 271 0.15 1.29 5.44
C ASP A 271 0.55 0.82 4.05
N SER A 272 -0.25 1.13 3.04
CA SER A 272 0.08 0.80 1.67
C SER A 272 -0.57 1.73 0.65
N PHE A 273 -0.05 1.70 -0.57
CA PHE A 273 -0.60 2.38 -1.73
C PHE A 273 -0.21 1.64 -3.00
N ASP A 274 -0.90 1.91 -4.10
CA ASP A 274 -0.47 1.49 -5.43
C ASP A 274 -0.15 2.67 -6.34
N THR A 275 0.58 2.38 -7.42
CA THR A 275 0.75 3.36 -8.49
C THR A 275 1.06 2.71 -9.84
N SER A 276 0.55 3.34 -10.89
CA SER A 276 0.93 3.10 -12.29
C SER A 276 1.72 4.27 -12.89
N ALA A 277 2.18 5.23 -12.08
CA ALA A 277 2.89 6.43 -12.54
C ALA A 277 4.12 6.11 -13.40
N TRP A 278 4.86 5.04 -13.07
CA TRP A 278 6.01 4.56 -13.85
C TRP A 278 5.66 4.15 -15.28
N VAL A 279 4.44 3.64 -15.51
CA VAL A 279 3.91 3.33 -16.84
C VAL A 279 3.54 4.62 -17.56
N TYR A 280 2.84 5.52 -16.88
CA TYR A 280 2.38 6.79 -17.43
C TYR A 280 3.56 7.65 -17.89
N TRP A 281 4.55 7.87 -17.02
CA TRP A 281 5.75 8.65 -17.33
C TRP A 281 6.51 8.10 -18.54
N ALA A 282 6.63 6.78 -18.65
CA ALA A 282 7.34 6.16 -19.77
C ALA A 282 6.56 6.18 -21.09
N LYS A 283 5.23 5.96 -21.05
CA LYS A 283 4.39 5.86 -22.26
C LYS A 283 3.89 7.21 -22.74
N MET A 284 3.35 8.02 -21.83
CA MET A 284 2.69 9.28 -22.16
C MET A 284 3.70 10.42 -22.23
N ASP A 285 4.56 10.53 -21.23
CA ASP A 285 5.52 11.63 -21.17
C ASP A 285 6.84 11.31 -21.90
N GLY A 286 7.11 10.02 -22.13
CA GLY A 286 8.40 9.58 -22.70
C GLY A 286 9.59 9.93 -21.80
N ALA A 287 9.36 10.00 -20.49
CA ALA A 287 10.27 10.61 -19.53
C ALA A 287 10.79 9.62 -18.48
N VAL A 288 11.99 9.92 -17.99
CA VAL A 288 12.53 9.35 -16.74
C VAL A 288 12.39 10.38 -15.64
N PHE A 289 11.89 9.92 -14.50
CA PHE A 289 11.90 10.69 -13.26
C PHE A 289 12.81 9.99 -12.25
N VAL A 290 13.69 10.76 -11.62
CA VAL A 290 14.61 10.27 -10.56
C VAL A 290 14.26 10.95 -9.25
N TRP A 291 14.28 10.18 -8.17
CA TRP A 291 14.01 10.68 -6.83
C TRP A 291 15.21 11.46 -6.27
N ASP A 292 14.98 12.72 -5.84
CA ASP A 292 15.89 13.55 -5.05
C ASP A 292 15.48 13.42 -3.57
N PRO A 293 16.16 12.58 -2.78
CA PRO A 293 15.81 12.35 -1.37
C PRO A 293 16.06 13.58 -0.50
N LEU A 294 16.99 14.45 -0.88
CA LEU A 294 17.30 15.66 -0.12
C LEU A 294 16.14 16.67 -0.21
N ARG A 295 15.55 16.84 -1.40
CA ARG A 295 14.42 17.76 -1.63
C ARG A 295 13.05 17.08 -1.64
N LYS A 296 13.00 15.77 -1.44
CA LYS A 296 11.78 14.94 -1.46
C LYS A 296 10.93 15.20 -2.71
N ARG A 297 11.54 15.09 -3.90
CA ARG A 297 10.85 15.33 -5.18
C ARG A 297 11.40 14.46 -6.30
N PHE A 298 10.58 14.24 -7.32
CA PHE A 298 11.07 13.70 -8.58
C PHE A 298 11.64 14.81 -9.46
N ILE A 299 12.76 14.52 -10.12
CA ILE A 299 13.40 15.36 -11.13
C ILE A 299 13.25 14.64 -12.47
N GLN A 300 12.68 15.33 -13.46
CA GLN A 300 12.67 14.83 -14.83
C GLN A 300 14.07 14.93 -15.42
N LEU A 301 14.63 13.81 -15.88
CA LEU A 301 15.90 13.81 -16.59
C LEU A 301 15.67 13.85 -18.10
N GLN A 302 16.50 14.62 -18.79
CA GLN A 302 16.54 14.71 -20.24
C GLN A 302 17.83 14.10 -20.76
N ALA A 303 17.76 13.38 -21.88
CA ALA A 303 18.93 12.86 -22.58
C ALA A 303 19.75 14.02 -23.16
N ARG A 304 21.07 14.00 -22.98
CA ARG A 304 21.98 15.09 -23.38
C ARG A 304 21.90 15.45 -24.87
N ASP A 305 21.70 14.45 -25.71
CA ASP A 305 21.65 14.52 -27.17
C ASP A 305 20.20 14.51 -27.71
N GLY A 306 19.20 14.65 -26.84
CA GLY A 306 17.80 14.50 -27.22
C GLY A 306 17.42 13.08 -27.64
N LYS A 307 18.29 12.08 -27.41
CA LYS A 307 18.01 10.69 -27.74
C LYS A 307 16.79 10.18 -26.99
N ARG A 308 15.91 9.50 -27.72
CA ARG A 308 14.78 8.79 -27.13
C ARG A 308 15.19 7.37 -26.76
N TYR A 309 15.05 7.02 -25.49
CA TYR A 309 15.21 5.64 -25.03
C TYR A 309 13.93 4.86 -25.25
N ASP A 310 14.04 3.53 -25.35
CA ASP A 310 12.87 2.67 -25.49
C ASP A 310 12.02 2.69 -24.22
N THR A 311 10.71 2.54 -24.39
CA THR A 311 9.74 2.61 -23.29
C THR A 311 9.98 1.57 -22.19
N LEU A 312 10.51 0.38 -22.51
CA LEU A 312 10.77 -0.66 -21.50
C LEU A 312 11.90 -0.25 -20.56
N SER A 313 12.96 0.33 -21.12
CA SER A 313 14.07 0.89 -20.34
C SER A 313 13.62 2.05 -19.46
N LEU A 314 12.81 2.98 -20.01
CA LEU A 314 12.24 4.09 -19.23
C LEU A 314 11.40 3.58 -18.05
N MET A 315 10.55 2.59 -18.27
CA MET A 315 9.74 1.96 -17.24
C MET A 315 10.59 1.34 -16.11
N ARG A 316 11.65 0.60 -16.45
CA ARG A 316 12.56 -0.01 -15.46
C ARG A 316 13.20 1.04 -14.55
N ILE A 317 13.70 2.12 -15.14
CA ILE A 317 14.35 3.19 -14.39
C ILE A 317 13.33 3.92 -13.50
N ASN A 318 12.13 4.20 -14.01
CA ASN A 318 11.07 4.81 -13.22
C ASN A 318 10.64 3.95 -12.03
N ILE A 319 10.57 2.62 -12.18
CA ILE A 319 10.30 1.70 -11.06
C ILE A 319 11.38 1.85 -9.97
N GLN A 320 12.65 1.85 -10.36
CA GLN A 320 13.75 2.01 -9.38
C GLN A 320 13.65 3.34 -8.64
N ALA A 321 13.32 4.43 -9.33
CA ALA A 321 13.13 5.72 -8.70
C ALA A 321 11.96 5.73 -7.69
N ILE A 322 10.85 5.01 -7.98
CA ILE A 322 9.74 4.86 -7.04
C ILE A 322 10.16 4.02 -5.83
N PHE A 323 10.92 2.94 -6.02
CA PHE A 323 11.44 2.16 -4.88
C PHE A 323 12.35 3.00 -3.99
N SER A 324 13.28 3.76 -4.57
CA SER A 324 14.14 4.68 -3.80
C SER A 324 13.33 5.73 -3.03
N MET A 325 12.24 6.24 -3.61
CA MET A 325 11.33 7.12 -2.89
C MET A 325 10.68 6.41 -1.69
N VAL A 326 10.16 5.21 -1.88
CA VAL A 326 9.47 4.46 -0.80
C VAL A 326 10.43 4.10 0.33
N GLU A 327 11.65 3.69 0.01
CA GLU A 327 12.71 3.45 1.01
C GLU A 327 13.00 4.72 1.83
N ASP A 328 13.20 5.85 1.14
CA ASP A 328 13.45 7.14 1.77
C ASP A 328 12.27 7.62 2.64
N LEU A 329 11.03 7.39 2.21
CA LEU A 329 9.84 7.67 3.02
C LEU A 329 9.74 6.74 4.23
N ASN A 330 10.11 5.47 4.10
CA ASN A 330 10.11 4.51 5.22
C ASN A 330 11.13 4.87 6.29
N ILE A 331 12.30 5.39 5.90
CA ILE A 331 13.27 5.95 6.86
C ILE A 331 12.62 7.11 7.64
N CYS A 332 11.92 8.02 6.95
CA CYS A 332 11.24 9.15 7.59
C CYS A 332 9.97 8.79 8.39
N LYS A 333 9.35 7.62 8.13
CA LYS A 333 8.13 7.17 8.83
C LYS A 333 8.46 6.69 10.24
N ASN A 334 9.66 6.14 10.42
CA ASN A 334 10.13 5.56 11.68
C ASN A 334 11.11 6.48 12.45
N ALA A 335 11.39 7.68 11.93
CA ALA A 335 12.17 8.73 12.58
C ALA A 335 11.25 9.74 13.28
#